data_AF-A0A943G2G9-F1
#
_entry.id   AF-A0A943G2G9-F1
#
_cell.length_a   1.000
_cell.length_b   1.000
_cell.length_c   1.000
_cell.angle_alpha   90.00
_cell.angle_beta   90.00
_cell.angle_gamma   90.00
#
_symmetry.space_group_name_H-M   'P 1'
#
loop_
_entity.id
_entity.type
_entity.pdbx_description
1 polymer ?
#
loop_
_entity_poly.entity_id
_entity_poly.type
_entity_poly.pdbx_seq_one_letter_code
_entity_poly.pdbx_strand_id
1 'polypeptide(L)'
;MKKIVACLKKEKNQIIIFMFLIFISILLLNIFTPLIADDYGYSFGVNGRLHSFIDVIEKQVQHYFTWGGRSVAHTIAQTFLLFPKILFSIANSCVYLLLIWLIYLNIKGINKKEYPIILLLIHLCLWFVVPAFGQDCLWLIGSCNYLWTTTIILLFLYLFRTSKRNDNLFKSIGFLLLGIIAGWTNENTAFGLIVATVGILLISKFEYKEKITKWKISGLVGTIVGFVILIIAPGNYVRNSLVNDNTFIVVKLIGRILNDTVSMINVLKPLFILMIVLFTIYIYYKKKIDKYFYVFFSASILSVYAMVLSPTFPERAWFGIVVFMVISVFNLLINILSMKKVIKYILVDSVIILFIIYVEQFIVAFGEIRQLNSVWSYRSEYIERQKSKKIYDIKLTPFVCNDKHSPAYGLADITPGKDIWLNKDLARYFEVNSIDAK
;
A
#
# COMPACT_ATOMS: atom_id res chain seq x y z
N MET A 1 31.43 4.31 25.58
CA MET A 1 31.50 4.77 24.18
C MET A 1 32.08 3.74 23.20
N LYS A 2 33.31 3.23 23.36
CA LYS A 2 33.94 2.27 22.40
C LYS A 2 33.14 0.97 22.14
N LYS A 3 32.51 0.38 23.16
CA LYS A 3 31.66 -0.82 23.01
C LYS A 3 30.37 -0.55 22.21
N ILE A 4 29.77 0.62 22.37
CA ILE A 4 28.57 1.05 21.63
C ILE A 4 28.93 1.26 20.15
N VAL A 5 30.05 1.95 19.88
CA VAL A 5 30.56 2.14 18.51
C VAL A 5 30.91 0.81 17.83
N ALA A 6 31.49 -0.15 18.56
CA ALA A 6 31.76 -1.49 18.04
C ALA A 6 30.48 -2.30 17.77
N CYS A 7 29.45 -2.13 18.59
CA CYS A 7 28.12 -2.72 18.37
C CYS A 7 27.47 -2.17 17.10
N LEU A 8 27.57 -0.86 16.85
CA LEU A 8 27.03 -0.18 15.67
C LEU A 8 27.76 -0.53 14.36
N LYS A 9 28.96 -1.12 14.42
CA LYS A 9 29.71 -1.55 13.22
C LYS A 9 29.16 -2.84 12.58
N LYS A 10 28.35 -3.63 13.29
CA LYS A 10 27.77 -4.86 12.73
C LYS A 10 26.53 -4.54 11.91
N GLU A 11 26.52 -4.92 10.63
CA GLU A 11 25.41 -4.70 9.70
C GLU A 11 24.07 -5.21 10.28
N LYS A 12 24.06 -6.38 10.92
CA LYS A 12 22.88 -6.95 11.59
C LYS A 12 22.31 -6.03 12.68
N ASN A 13 23.17 -5.37 13.47
CA ASN A 13 22.72 -4.48 14.52
C ASN A 13 22.14 -3.19 13.94
N GLN A 14 22.74 -2.67 12.86
CA GLN A 14 22.19 -1.51 12.14
C GLN A 14 20.80 -1.79 11.57
N ILE A 15 20.59 -2.98 10.97
CA ILE A 15 19.27 -3.40 10.49
C ILE A 15 18.25 -3.38 11.63
N ILE A 16 18.57 -3.99 12.77
CA ILE A 16 17.67 -4.04 13.93
C ILE A 16 17.33 -2.63 14.41
N ILE A 17 18.33 -1.75 14.55
CA ILE A 17 18.12 -0.37 15.01
C ILE A 17 17.25 0.41 14.03
N PHE A 18 17.56 0.37 12.74
CA PHE A 18 16.78 1.10 11.74
C PHE A 18 15.35 0.60 11.64
N MET A 19 15.14 -0.71 11.65
CA MET A 19 13.80 -1.30 11.67
C MET A 19 13.04 -0.92 12.95
N PHE A 20 13.71 -0.89 14.10
CA PHE A 20 13.08 -0.44 15.35
C PHE A 20 12.68 1.03 15.32
N LEU A 21 13.54 1.92 14.79
CA LEU A 21 13.22 3.34 14.66
C LEU A 21 12.03 3.57 13.72
N ILE A 22 12.00 2.89 12.56
CA ILE A 22 10.87 2.94 11.62
C ILE A 22 9.60 2.39 12.27
N PHE A 23 9.71 1.32 13.07
CA PHE A 23 8.56 0.75 13.76
C PHE A 23 7.94 1.75 14.73
N ILE A 24 8.76 2.37 15.58
CA ILE A 24 8.29 3.34 16.57
C ILE A 24 7.66 4.55 15.88
N SER A 25 8.27 5.08 14.81
CA SER A 25 7.69 6.24 14.11
C SER A 25 6.30 5.92 13.53
N ILE A 26 6.13 4.78 12.88
CA ILE A 26 4.85 4.36 12.30
C ILE A 26 3.83 3.95 13.36
N LEU A 27 4.28 3.30 14.45
CA LEU A 27 3.42 2.93 15.57
C LEU A 27 2.83 4.16 16.26
N LEU A 28 3.63 5.20 16.47
CA LEU A 28 3.14 6.46 17.02
C LEU A 28 2.00 7.03 16.17
N LEU A 29 2.17 7.13 14.84
CA LEU A 29 1.11 7.63 13.96
C LEU A 29 -0.14 6.73 13.98
N ASN A 30 0.05 5.40 14.00
CA ASN A 30 -1.05 4.43 14.01
C ASN A 30 -1.87 4.44 15.30
N ILE A 31 -1.25 4.65 16.46
CA ILE A 31 -1.95 4.69 17.75
C ILE A 31 -2.90 5.90 17.82
N PHE A 32 -2.47 7.05 17.31
CA PHE A 32 -3.30 8.25 17.32
C PHE A 32 -4.30 8.31 16.16
N THR A 33 -4.17 7.47 15.13
CA THR A 33 -5.15 7.42 14.02
C THR A 33 -6.46 6.78 14.49
N PRO A 34 -7.57 7.55 14.59
CA PRO A 34 -8.86 7.00 15.00
C PRO A 34 -9.54 6.24 13.85
N LEU A 35 -10.74 5.71 14.09
CA LEU A 35 -11.61 5.23 13.02
C LEU A 35 -12.11 6.42 12.21
N ILE A 36 -12.03 6.33 10.88
CA ILE A 36 -12.45 7.40 9.97
C ILE A 36 -13.10 6.83 8.71
N ALA A 37 -13.88 7.68 8.02
CA ALA A 37 -14.44 7.40 6.72
C ALA A 37 -15.13 6.01 6.64
N ASP A 38 -14.71 5.17 5.69
CA ASP A 38 -15.35 3.87 5.45
C ASP A 38 -15.21 2.89 6.63
N ASP A 39 -14.32 3.16 7.60
CA ASP A 39 -14.18 2.31 8.80
C ASP A 39 -15.53 2.12 9.52
N TYR A 40 -16.38 3.15 9.51
CA TYR A 40 -17.72 3.11 10.11
C TYR A 40 -18.66 2.17 9.35
N GLY A 41 -18.74 2.30 8.02
CA GLY A 41 -19.59 1.44 7.19
C GLY A 41 -19.14 -0.02 7.22
N TYR A 42 -17.83 -0.27 7.17
CA TYR A 42 -17.27 -1.61 7.25
C TYR A 42 -17.34 -2.23 8.65
N SER A 43 -17.73 -1.48 9.69
CA SER A 43 -18.01 -2.03 11.03
C SER A 43 -19.33 -2.82 11.08
N PHE A 44 -20.09 -2.87 9.97
CA PHE A 44 -21.36 -3.57 9.84
C PHE A 44 -21.29 -4.75 8.86
N GLY A 45 -21.87 -5.87 9.27
CA GLY A 45 -22.15 -7.04 8.45
C GLY A 45 -23.48 -6.93 7.70
N VAL A 46 -24.03 -8.07 7.29
CA VAL A 46 -25.34 -8.14 6.60
C VAL A 46 -26.48 -7.81 7.58
N ASN A 47 -26.41 -8.32 8.80
CA ASN A 47 -27.50 -8.30 9.78
C ASN A 47 -27.33 -7.27 10.91
N GLY A 48 -26.34 -6.37 10.82
CA GLY A 48 -26.06 -5.42 11.91
C GLY A 48 -24.57 -5.22 12.12
N ARG A 49 -24.20 -4.82 13.35
CA ARG A 49 -22.79 -4.62 13.72
C ARG A 49 -22.04 -5.96 13.64
N LEU A 50 -20.77 -5.92 13.27
CA LEU A 50 -19.94 -7.13 13.25
C LEU A 50 -19.72 -7.65 14.68
N HIS A 51 -19.97 -8.94 14.89
CA HIS A 51 -19.76 -9.65 16.16
C HIS A 51 -18.85 -10.86 16.01
N SER A 52 -18.79 -11.45 14.82
CA SER A 52 -18.01 -12.67 14.55
C SER A 52 -17.26 -12.62 13.23
N PHE A 53 -16.28 -13.52 13.07
CA PHE A 53 -15.61 -13.73 11.79
C PHE A 53 -16.55 -14.27 10.71
N ILE A 54 -17.62 -14.98 11.09
CA ILE A 54 -18.62 -15.48 10.14
C ILE A 54 -19.35 -14.29 9.50
N ASP A 55 -19.69 -13.27 10.29
CA ASP A 55 -20.33 -12.04 9.78
C ASP A 55 -19.45 -11.34 8.74
N VAL A 56 -18.12 -11.39 8.93
CA VAL A 56 -17.15 -10.87 7.96
C VAL A 56 -17.24 -11.65 6.66
N ILE A 57 -17.22 -12.99 6.71
CA ILE A 57 -17.33 -13.82 5.50
C ILE A 57 -18.65 -13.55 4.77
N GLU A 58 -19.78 -13.55 5.48
CA GLU A 58 -21.09 -13.24 4.90
C GLU A 58 -21.12 -11.86 4.25
N LYS A 59 -20.55 -10.86 4.91
CA LYS A 59 -20.45 -9.50 4.37
C LYS A 59 -19.56 -9.44 3.14
N GLN A 60 -18.46 -10.20 3.11
CA GLN A 60 -17.56 -10.25 1.95
C GLN A 60 -18.20 -10.95 0.75
N VAL A 61 -19.02 -11.98 0.97
CA VAL A 61 -19.85 -12.58 -0.08
C VAL A 61 -20.82 -11.54 -0.62
N GLN A 62 -21.58 -10.85 0.23
CA GLN A 62 -22.49 -9.78 -0.20
C GLN A 62 -21.74 -8.67 -0.96
N HIS A 63 -20.60 -8.23 -0.43
CA HIS A 63 -19.76 -7.18 -1.01
C HIS A 63 -19.25 -7.54 -2.40
N TYR A 64 -18.89 -8.81 -2.63
CA TYR A 64 -18.45 -9.31 -3.94
C TYR A 64 -19.53 -9.12 -5.01
N PHE A 65 -20.80 -9.35 -4.65
CA PHE A 65 -21.93 -9.20 -5.57
C PHE A 65 -22.44 -7.76 -5.70
N THR A 66 -22.23 -6.91 -4.70
CA THR A 66 -22.89 -5.59 -4.62
C THR A 66 -21.97 -4.38 -4.75
N TRP A 67 -20.68 -4.50 -4.41
CA TRP A 67 -19.77 -3.34 -4.35
C TRP A 67 -18.43 -3.54 -5.06
N GLY A 68 -17.74 -4.65 -4.83
CA GLY A 68 -16.46 -4.88 -5.50
C GLY A 68 -15.70 -6.13 -5.09
N GLY A 69 -14.76 -6.52 -5.94
CA GLY A 69 -14.02 -7.77 -5.83
C GLY A 69 -12.84 -7.77 -4.86
N ARG A 70 -12.54 -6.70 -4.13
CA ARG A 70 -11.35 -6.58 -3.25
C ARG A 70 -11.50 -7.35 -1.93
N SER A 71 -11.94 -8.59 -2.00
CA SER A 71 -12.35 -9.38 -0.83
C SER A 71 -11.19 -9.67 0.11
N VAL A 72 -9.96 -9.90 -0.39
CA VAL A 72 -8.79 -10.14 0.49
C VAL A 72 -8.53 -8.94 1.39
N ALA A 73 -8.52 -7.73 0.82
CA ALA A 73 -8.31 -6.49 1.57
C ALA A 73 -9.39 -6.29 2.63
N HIS A 74 -10.67 -6.34 2.22
CA HIS A 74 -11.78 -6.04 3.13
C HIS A 74 -12.03 -7.15 4.16
N THR A 75 -11.71 -8.41 3.87
CA THR A 75 -11.71 -9.48 4.89
C THR A 75 -10.73 -9.15 6.02
N ILE A 76 -9.49 -8.77 5.67
CA ILE A 76 -8.47 -8.39 6.67
C ILE A 76 -8.96 -7.19 7.48
N ALA A 77 -9.44 -6.16 6.78
CA ALA A 77 -9.87 -4.91 7.39
C ALA A 77 -11.05 -5.10 8.37
N GLN A 78 -12.11 -5.77 7.93
CA GLN A 78 -13.28 -6.06 8.78
C GLN A 78 -12.97 -7.00 9.93
N THR A 79 -12.03 -7.93 9.76
CA THR A 79 -11.56 -8.75 10.88
C THR A 79 -10.94 -7.88 11.96
N PHE A 80 -10.16 -6.86 11.62
CA PHE A 80 -9.61 -5.92 12.60
C PHE A 80 -10.67 -5.02 13.25
N LEU A 81 -11.80 -4.76 12.58
CA LEU A 81 -12.92 -4.01 13.15
C LEU A 81 -13.70 -4.80 14.23
N LEU A 82 -13.50 -6.12 14.33
CA LEU A 82 -13.98 -6.93 15.47
C LEU A 82 -13.19 -6.69 16.76
N PHE A 83 -12.00 -6.11 16.65
CA PHE A 83 -11.04 -5.98 17.73
C PHE A 83 -10.81 -4.51 18.13
N PRO A 84 -10.28 -4.25 19.34
CA PRO A 84 -9.84 -2.92 19.71
C PRO A 84 -8.81 -2.34 18.71
N LYS A 85 -8.97 -1.06 18.34
CA LYS A 85 -8.14 -0.37 17.33
C LYS A 85 -6.62 -0.50 17.59
N ILE A 86 -6.21 -0.57 18.85
CA ILE A 86 -4.80 -0.73 19.23
C ILE A 86 -4.15 -2.00 18.66
N LEU A 87 -4.91 -3.10 18.53
CA LEU A 87 -4.39 -4.34 17.94
C LEU A 87 -4.09 -4.14 16.45
N PHE A 88 -4.97 -3.44 15.74
CA PHE A 88 -4.71 -3.04 14.37
C PHE A 88 -3.50 -2.11 14.28
N SER A 89 -3.37 -1.10 15.16
CA SER A 89 -2.25 -0.15 15.14
C SER A 89 -0.89 -0.84 15.27
N ILE A 90 -0.78 -1.86 16.15
CA ILE A 90 0.43 -2.67 16.29
C ILE A 90 0.65 -3.54 15.06
N ALA A 91 -0.38 -4.28 14.62
CA ALA A 91 -0.28 -5.18 13.47
C ALA A 91 0.09 -4.44 12.17
N ASN A 92 -0.55 -3.30 11.93
CA ASN A 92 -0.32 -2.47 10.75
C ASN A 92 1.12 -1.91 10.72
N SER A 93 1.64 -1.51 11.89
CA SER A 93 3.05 -1.07 12.01
C SER A 93 4.04 -2.21 11.75
N CYS A 94 3.73 -3.43 12.19
CA CYS A 94 4.50 -4.63 11.86
C CYS A 94 4.44 -4.96 10.36
N VAL A 95 3.28 -4.79 9.72
CA VAL A 95 3.13 -5.00 8.26
C VAL A 95 3.88 -3.94 7.47
N TYR A 96 3.89 -2.69 7.92
CA TYR A 96 4.75 -1.66 7.32
C TYR A 96 6.23 -2.03 7.38
N LEU A 97 6.72 -2.51 8.53
CA LEU A 97 8.09 -3.05 8.61
C LEU A 97 8.32 -4.21 7.64
N LEU A 98 7.38 -5.15 7.57
CA LEU A 98 7.47 -6.28 6.66
C LEU A 98 7.54 -5.80 5.20
N LEU A 99 6.77 -4.78 4.83
CA LEU A 99 6.85 -4.14 3.51
C LEU A 99 8.26 -3.59 3.25
N ILE A 100 8.81 -2.76 4.16
CA ILE A 100 10.16 -2.19 4.01
C ILE A 100 11.20 -3.31 3.83
N TRP A 101 11.11 -4.35 4.63
CA TRP A 101 11.98 -5.51 4.54
C TRP A 101 11.84 -6.25 3.21
N LEU A 102 10.62 -6.47 2.73
CA LEU A 102 10.37 -7.14 1.45
C LEU A 102 10.80 -6.30 0.25
N ILE A 103 10.65 -4.97 0.30
CA ILE A 103 11.22 -4.08 -0.72
C ILE A 103 12.74 -4.23 -0.74
N TYR A 104 13.39 -4.16 0.42
CA TYR A 104 14.84 -4.35 0.54
C TYR A 104 15.30 -5.70 -0.02
N LEU A 105 14.60 -6.78 0.31
CA LEU A 105 14.89 -8.12 -0.21
C LEU A 105 14.70 -8.23 -1.73
N ASN A 106 13.67 -7.61 -2.29
CA ASN A 106 13.45 -7.59 -3.74
C ASN A 106 14.50 -6.75 -4.48
N ILE A 107 14.97 -5.65 -3.89
CA ILE A 107 16.09 -4.82 -4.39
C ILE A 107 17.39 -5.63 -4.39
N LYS A 108 17.72 -6.24 -3.24
CA LYS A 108 18.97 -6.98 -3.00
C LYS A 108 19.05 -8.28 -3.80
N GLY A 109 17.92 -8.96 -3.98
CA GLY A 109 17.85 -10.25 -4.65
C GLY A 109 18.74 -11.29 -3.96
N ILE A 110 19.57 -11.99 -4.74
CA ILE A 110 20.46 -13.07 -4.28
C ILE A 110 21.82 -12.53 -3.80
N ASN A 111 22.03 -11.21 -3.81
CA ASN A 111 23.27 -10.62 -3.30
C ASN A 111 23.45 -11.01 -1.82
N LYS A 112 24.65 -11.40 -1.39
CA LYS A 112 24.89 -11.79 0.01
C LYS A 112 25.18 -10.60 0.91
N LYS A 113 25.63 -9.48 0.35
CA LYS A 113 26.07 -8.31 1.13
C LYS A 113 24.90 -7.52 1.68
N GLU A 114 24.99 -7.08 2.93
CA GLU A 114 23.98 -6.21 3.53
C GLU A 114 24.31 -4.73 3.31
N TYR A 115 23.26 -3.93 3.08
CA TYR A 115 23.33 -2.48 3.02
C TYR A 115 22.23 -1.90 3.92
N PRO A 116 22.42 -1.89 5.25
CA PRO A 116 21.38 -1.52 6.20
C PRO A 116 20.79 -0.12 5.95
N ILE A 117 21.63 0.82 5.52
CA ILE A 117 21.25 2.19 5.17
C ILE A 117 20.13 2.27 4.10
N ILE A 118 20.01 1.25 3.25
CA ILE A 118 18.95 1.18 2.23
C ILE A 118 17.58 1.03 2.88
N LEU A 119 17.46 0.41 4.06
CA LEU A 119 16.17 0.31 4.77
C LEU A 119 15.64 1.69 5.15
N LEU A 120 16.51 2.55 5.70
CA LEU A 120 16.15 3.94 6.00
C LEU A 120 15.79 4.70 4.72
N LEU A 121 16.58 4.53 3.66
CA LEU A 121 16.31 5.20 2.40
C LEU A 121 14.99 4.76 1.78
N ILE A 122 14.62 3.48 1.87
CA ILE A 122 13.31 2.99 1.39
C ILE A 122 12.20 3.69 2.17
N HIS A 123 12.29 3.72 3.50
CA HIS A 123 11.29 4.39 4.35
C HIS A 123 11.16 5.88 3.99
N LEU A 124 12.28 6.61 3.96
CA LEU A 124 12.31 8.02 3.59
C LEU A 124 11.75 8.24 2.17
N CYS A 125 12.14 7.41 1.21
CA CYS A 125 11.64 7.49 -0.15
C CYS A 125 10.11 7.34 -0.18
N LEU A 126 9.56 6.27 0.43
CA LEU A 126 8.11 6.07 0.49
C LEU A 126 7.38 7.22 1.18
N TRP A 127 7.93 7.77 2.26
CA TRP A 127 7.38 8.96 2.92
C TRP A 127 7.22 10.13 1.93
N PHE A 128 8.27 10.45 1.18
CA PHE A 128 8.23 11.57 0.26
C PHE A 128 7.45 11.31 -1.04
N VAL A 129 7.54 10.11 -1.62
CA VAL A 129 7.01 9.85 -2.97
C VAL A 129 5.59 9.27 -3.00
N VAL A 130 5.10 8.70 -1.90
CA VAL A 130 3.71 8.22 -1.84
C VAL A 130 2.75 9.42 -1.83
N PRO A 131 1.76 9.49 -2.75
CA PRO A 131 0.84 10.63 -2.85
C PRO A 131 -0.08 10.80 -1.65
N ALA A 132 -0.60 9.70 -1.08
CA ALA A 132 -1.57 9.72 0.01
C ALA A 132 -1.12 8.82 1.17
N PHE A 133 0.08 9.08 1.71
CA PHE A 133 0.73 8.23 2.69
C PHE A 133 -0.16 7.88 3.89
N GLY A 134 -0.91 8.85 4.43
CA GLY A 134 -1.82 8.61 5.54
C GLY A 134 -2.96 7.65 5.21
N GLN A 135 -3.58 7.80 4.03
CA GLN A 135 -4.62 6.88 3.55
C GLN A 135 -4.06 5.48 3.31
N ASP A 136 -2.87 5.39 2.73
CA ASP A 136 -2.26 4.13 2.31
C ASP A 136 -1.61 3.34 3.45
N CYS A 137 -1.10 4.02 4.47
CA CYS A 137 -0.30 3.40 5.53
C CYS A 137 -0.93 3.45 6.93
N LEU A 138 -1.90 4.33 7.20
CA LEU A 138 -2.43 4.56 8.57
C LEU A 138 -3.93 4.30 8.70
N TRP A 139 -4.72 4.78 7.73
CA TRP A 139 -6.17 4.54 7.69
C TRP A 139 -6.43 3.03 7.61
N LEU A 140 -7.37 2.51 8.42
CA LEU A 140 -7.58 1.07 8.58
C LEU A 140 -8.03 0.41 7.28
N ILE A 141 -9.17 0.82 6.71
CA ILE A 141 -9.63 0.25 5.43
C ILE A 141 -8.61 0.55 4.30
N GLY A 142 -8.07 1.76 4.26
CA GLY A 142 -7.10 2.17 3.24
C GLY A 142 -5.84 1.31 3.25
N SER A 143 -5.17 1.19 4.38
CA SER A 143 -3.95 0.40 4.50
C SER A 143 -4.15 -1.09 4.30
N CYS A 144 -5.27 -1.66 4.74
CA CYS A 144 -5.61 -3.04 4.38
C CYS A 144 -5.75 -3.21 2.86
N ASN A 145 -6.19 -2.18 2.14
CA ASN A 145 -6.38 -2.21 0.69
C ASN A 145 -5.12 -1.91 -0.14
N TYR A 146 -4.11 -1.25 0.44
CA TYR A 146 -2.87 -0.88 -0.26
C TYR A 146 -1.61 -1.41 0.41
N LEU A 147 -1.33 -1.07 1.68
CA LEU A 147 -0.15 -1.54 2.41
C LEU A 147 -0.15 -3.07 2.57
N TRP A 148 -1.21 -3.66 3.12
CA TRP A 148 -1.27 -5.10 3.39
C TRP A 148 -1.27 -5.92 2.10
N THR A 149 -2.08 -5.54 1.12
CA THR A 149 -2.15 -6.18 -0.18
C THR A 149 -0.82 -6.13 -0.94
N THR A 150 -0.17 -4.96 -0.97
CA THR A 150 1.16 -4.83 -1.60
C THR A 150 2.20 -5.67 -0.86
N THR A 151 2.12 -5.77 0.46
CA THR A 151 3.00 -6.64 1.26
C THR A 151 2.84 -8.11 0.87
N ILE A 152 1.60 -8.59 0.70
CA ILE A 152 1.30 -9.95 0.22
C ILE A 152 1.89 -10.18 -1.18
N ILE A 153 1.71 -9.22 -2.08
CA ILE A 153 2.26 -9.26 -3.45
C ILE A 153 3.79 -9.38 -3.43
N LEU A 154 4.47 -8.54 -2.65
CA LEU A 154 5.92 -8.56 -2.56
C LEU A 154 6.46 -9.84 -1.90
N LEU A 155 5.72 -10.39 -0.92
CA LEU A 155 6.05 -11.67 -0.29
C LEU A 155 5.98 -12.79 -1.33
N PHE A 156 4.91 -12.84 -2.12
CA PHE A 156 4.78 -13.80 -3.22
C PHE A 156 5.94 -13.65 -4.20
N LEU A 157 6.23 -12.43 -4.70
CA LEU A 157 7.30 -12.20 -5.68
C LEU A 157 8.68 -12.59 -5.14
N TYR A 158 8.97 -12.26 -3.88
CA TYR A 158 10.22 -12.64 -3.25
C TYR A 158 10.37 -14.16 -3.12
N LEU A 159 9.36 -14.85 -2.59
CA LEU A 159 9.37 -16.31 -2.45
C LEU A 159 9.43 -16.99 -3.82
N PHE A 160 8.70 -16.47 -4.81
CA PHE A 160 8.65 -16.99 -6.18
C PHE A 160 10.01 -16.88 -6.88
N ARG A 161 10.77 -15.82 -6.60
CA ARG A 161 12.13 -15.62 -7.12
C ARG A 161 13.18 -16.49 -6.41
N THR A 162 13.08 -16.65 -5.09
CA THR A 162 14.18 -17.18 -4.26
C THR A 162 14.03 -18.63 -3.81
N SER A 163 12.83 -19.22 -3.93
CA SER A 163 12.60 -20.61 -3.53
C SER A 163 13.49 -21.59 -4.28
N LYS A 164 13.95 -22.64 -3.58
CA LYS A 164 14.78 -23.72 -4.15
C LYS A 164 14.11 -24.34 -5.39
N ARG A 165 14.88 -24.91 -6.32
CA ARG A 165 14.33 -25.40 -7.60
C ARG A 165 13.86 -26.86 -7.58
N ASN A 166 13.33 -27.30 -6.44
CA ASN A 166 12.72 -28.62 -6.32
C ASN A 166 11.22 -28.54 -6.63
N ASP A 167 10.75 -29.47 -7.45
CA ASP A 167 9.33 -29.72 -7.61
C ASP A 167 8.81 -30.56 -6.45
N ASN A 168 7.73 -30.09 -5.84
CA ASN A 168 7.01 -30.75 -4.77
C ASN A 168 5.53 -30.37 -4.93
N LEU A 169 4.63 -31.35 -4.77
CA LEU A 169 3.18 -31.13 -4.85
C LEU A 169 2.72 -30.08 -3.82
N PHE A 170 3.11 -30.21 -2.55
CA PHE A 170 2.74 -29.26 -1.49
C PHE A 170 3.21 -27.85 -1.79
N LYS A 171 4.40 -27.73 -2.38
CA LYS A 171 4.93 -26.43 -2.80
C LYS A 171 4.15 -25.85 -3.97
N SER A 172 3.74 -26.67 -4.94
CA SER A 172 2.93 -26.24 -6.07
C SER A 172 1.56 -25.74 -5.60
N ILE A 173 0.90 -26.50 -4.71
CA ILE A 173 -0.35 -26.11 -4.06
C ILE A 173 -0.16 -24.81 -3.26
N GLY A 174 0.92 -24.71 -2.46
CA GLY A 174 1.22 -23.51 -1.69
C GLY A 174 1.39 -22.27 -2.56
N PHE A 175 2.12 -22.37 -3.68
CA PHE A 175 2.27 -21.26 -4.62
C PHE A 175 0.98 -20.95 -5.39
N LEU A 176 0.14 -21.96 -5.67
CA LEU A 176 -1.19 -21.74 -6.25
C LEU A 176 -2.04 -20.88 -5.33
N LEU A 177 -2.20 -21.29 -4.07
CA LEU A 177 -3.01 -20.59 -3.08
C LEU A 177 -2.47 -19.19 -2.77
N LEU A 178 -1.16 -19.06 -2.56
CA LEU A 178 -0.53 -17.77 -2.34
C LEU A 178 -0.68 -16.85 -3.56
N GLY A 179 -0.59 -17.42 -4.76
CA GLY A 179 -0.84 -16.70 -6.01
C GLY A 179 -2.28 -16.19 -6.11
N ILE A 180 -3.27 -17.02 -5.77
CA ILE A 180 -4.69 -16.63 -5.74
C ILE A 180 -4.90 -15.47 -4.76
N ILE A 181 -4.39 -15.60 -3.53
CA ILE A 181 -4.52 -14.54 -2.51
C ILE A 181 -3.85 -13.25 -2.99
N ALA A 182 -2.65 -13.31 -3.56
CA ALA A 182 -1.93 -12.14 -4.05
C ALA A 182 -2.60 -11.48 -5.27
N GLY A 183 -3.13 -12.28 -6.19
CA GLY A 183 -3.87 -11.80 -7.37
C GLY A 183 -5.25 -11.21 -7.04
N TRP A 184 -5.88 -11.64 -5.94
CA TRP A 184 -7.21 -11.21 -5.52
C TRP A 184 -7.20 -9.98 -4.59
N THR A 185 -6.26 -9.06 -4.81
CA THR A 185 -6.04 -7.91 -3.93
C THR A 185 -6.57 -6.59 -4.50
N ASN A 186 -5.85 -5.99 -5.46
CA ASN A 186 -6.13 -4.68 -6.04
C ASN A 186 -5.92 -4.71 -7.56
N GLU A 187 -6.81 -4.10 -8.33
CA GLU A 187 -6.92 -4.27 -9.78
C GLU A 187 -5.62 -3.90 -10.49
N ASN A 188 -5.02 -2.75 -10.16
CA ASN A 188 -3.81 -2.31 -10.84
C ASN A 188 -2.56 -3.06 -10.36
N THR A 189 -2.43 -3.24 -9.05
CA THR A 189 -1.22 -3.80 -8.44
C THR A 189 -1.15 -5.32 -8.66
N ALA A 190 -2.29 -6.01 -8.69
CA ALA A 190 -2.36 -7.42 -9.08
C ALA A 190 -2.02 -7.63 -10.56
N PHE A 191 -2.36 -6.69 -11.44
CA PHE A 191 -1.87 -6.73 -12.82
C PHE A 191 -0.34 -6.58 -12.88
N GLY A 192 0.22 -5.63 -12.12
CA GLY A 192 1.67 -5.49 -11.95
C GLY A 192 2.34 -6.76 -11.38
N LEU A 193 1.70 -7.46 -10.45
CA LEU A 193 2.15 -8.76 -9.94
C LEU A 193 2.27 -9.79 -11.06
N ILE A 194 1.27 -9.90 -11.96
CA ILE A 194 1.30 -10.84 -13.08
C ILE A 194 2.46 -10.49 -14.02
N VAL A 195 2.61 -9.20 -14.37
CA VAL A 195 3.72 -8.70 -15.20
C VAL A 195 5.06 -9.07 -14.57
N ALA A 196 5.24 -8.79 -13.28
CA ALA A 196 6.47 -9.11 -12.57
C ALA A 196 6.75 -10.62 -12.53
N THR A 197 5.72 -11.43 -12.28
CA THR A 197 5.82 -12.89 -12.23
C THR A 197 6.25 -13.46 -13.58
N VAL A 198 5.63 -13.00 -14.67
CA VAL A 198 6.03 -13.36 -16.04
C VAL A 198 7.47 -12.91 -16.33
N GLY A 199 7.84 -11.68 -15.96
CA GLY A 199 9.21 -11.18 -16.10
C GLY A 199 10.25 -12.05 -15.39
N ILE A 200 9.97 -12.49 -14.17
CA ILE A 200 10.83 -13.42 -13.41
C ILE A 200 10.96 -14.77 -14.13
N LEU A 201 9.89 -15.29 -14.72
CA LEU A 201 9.91 -16.53 -15.50
C LEU A 201 10.73 -16.39 -16.79
N LEU A 202 10.57 -15.28 -17.50
CA LEU A 202 11.34 -14.98 -18.71
C LEU A 202 12.84 -14.91 -18.38
N ILE A 203 13.22 -14.22 -17.30
CA ILE A 203 14.62 -14.20 -16.82
C ILE A 203 15.09 -15.63 -16.48
N SER A 204 14.30 -16.39 -15.74
CA SER A 204 14.66 -17.78 -15.37
C SER A 204 14.93 -18.64 -16.62
N LYS A 205 14.06 -18.56 -17.63
CA LYS A 205 14.14 -19.37 -18.85
C LYS A 205 15.24 -18.92 -19.80
N PHE A 206 15.36 -17.62 -20.06
CA PHE A 206 16.22 -17.10 -21.13
C PHE A 206 17.61 -16.69 -20.64
N GLU A 207 17.74 -16.17 -19.42
CA GLU A 207 19.04 -15.77 -18.89
C GLU A 207 19.74 -16.94 -18.20
N TYR A 208 19.04 -17.59 -17.28
CA TYR A 208 19.63 -18.65 -16.46
C TYR A 208 19.44 -20.04 -17.08
N LYS A 209 18.78 -20.14 -18.25
CA LYS A 209 18.47 -21.39 -18.96
C LYS A 209 17.84 -22.45 -18.07
N GLU A 210 17.01 -22.01 -17.13
CA GLU A 210 16.38 -22.87 -16.15
C GLU A 210 15.17 -23.59 -16.74
N LYS A 211 15.02 -24.86 -16.38
CA LYS A 211 13.76 -25.55 -16.58
C LYS A 211 12.70 -24.92 -15.67
N ILE A 212 11.57 -24.53 -16.25
CA ILE A 212 10.43 -24.02 -15.48
C ILE A 212 9.82 -25.19 -14.70
N THR A 213 9.87 -25.08 -13.38
CA THR A 213 9.32 -26.05 -12.43
C THR A 213 7.80 -25.98 -12.36
N LYS A 214 7.14 -27.09 -12.02
CA LYS A 214 5.67 -27.15 -11.89
C LYS A 214 5.14 -26.12 -10.89
N TRP A 215 5.83 -25.92 -9.77
CA TRP A 215 5.41 -24.95 -8.76
C TRP A 215 5.45 -23.49 -9.27
N LYS A 216 6.36 -23.16 -10.20
CA LYS A 216 6.45 -21.83 -10.83
C LYS A 216 5.24 -21.58 -11.75
N ILE A 217 4.83 -22.61 -12.50
CA ILE A 217 3.61 -22.56 -13.33
C ILE A 217 2.38 -22.43 -12.43
N SER A 218 2.31 -23.23 -11.36
CA SER A 218 1.23 -23.21 -10.38
C SER A 218 1.06 -21.83 -9.73
N GLY A 219 2.17 -21.17 -9.37
CA GLY A 219 2.14 -19.81 -8.86
C GLY A 219 1.60 -18.80 -9.87
N LEU A 220 2.06 -18.84 -11.13
CA LEU A 220 1.54 -17.97 -12.20
C LEU A 220 0.03 -18.18 -12.41
N VAL A 221 -0.41 -19.44 -12.53
CA VAL A 221 -1.83 -19.78 -12.66
C VAL A 221 -2.61 -19.22 -11.47
N GLY A 222 -2.10 -19.35 -10.24
CA GLY A 222 -2.72 -18.78 -9.06
C GLY A 222 -2.90 -17.27 -9.15
N THR A 223 -1.87 -16.52 -9.55
CA THR A 223 -1.95 -15.06 -9.72
C THR A 223 -3.00 -14.64 -10.75
N ILE A 224 -3.09 -15.38 -11.86
CA ILE A 224 -4.10 -15.13 -12.92
C ILE A 224 -5.50 -15.44 -12.40
N VAL A 225 -5.70 -16.58 -11.75
CA VAL A 225 -7.00 -16.97 -11.19
C VAL A 225 -7.48 -15.96 -10.15
N GLY A 226 -6.62 -15.55 -9.21
CA GLY A 226 -6.95 -14.53 -8.22
C GLY A 226 -7.33 -13.18 -8.87
N PHE A 227 -6.57 -12.76 -9.88
CA PHE A 227 -6.86 -11.55 -10.63
C PHE A 227 -8.18 -11.63 -11.40
N VAL A 228 -8.49 -12.77 -12.02
CA VAL A 228 -9.76 -12.98 -12.71
C VAL A 228 -10.92 -12.89 -11.72
N ILE A 229 -10.84 -13.55 -10.56
CA ILE A 229 -11.86 -13.47 -9.50
C ILE A 229 -12.10 -12.01 -9.08
N LEU A 230 -11.02 -11.24 -8.90
CA LEU A 230 -11.11 -9.82 -8.56
C LEU A 230 -11.89 -9.00 -9.61
N ILE A 231 -11.60 -9.21 -10.89
CA ILE A 231 -12.16 -8.39 -11.98
C ILE A 231 -13.60 -8.77 -12.29
N ILE A 232 -13.94 -10.07 -12.30
CA ILE A 232 -15.29 -10.55 -12.67
C ILE A 232 -16.32 -10.33 -11.57
N ALA A 233 -15.93 -9.79 -10.41
CA ALA A 233 -16.85 -9.54 -9.30
C ALA A 233 -18.04 -8.68 -9.75
N PRO A 234 -19.30 -9.16 -9.63
CA PRO A 234 -20.48 -8.45 -10.10
C PRO A 234 -20.61 -7.04 -9.50
N GLY A 235 -20.18 -6.86 -8.24
CA GLY A 235 -20.18 -5.57 -7.57
C GLY A 235 -19.36 -4.50 -8.29
N ASN A 236 -18.30 -4.86 -9.01
CA ASN A 236 -17.52 -3.90 -9.81
C ASN A 236 -18.40 -3.25 -10.89
N TYR A 237 -19.29 -4.02 -11.52
CA TYR A 237 -20.19 -3.55 -12.57
C TYR A 237 -21.33 -2.70 -12.00
N VAL A 238 -21.89 -3.09 -10.86
CA VAL A 238 -22.90 -2.30 -10.12
C VAL A 238 -22.34 -0.93 -9.74
N ARG A 239 -21.11 -0.89 -9.22
CA ARG A 239 -20.43 0.37 -8.87
C ARG A 239 -20.14 1.21 -10.11
N ASN A 240 -19.74 0.58 -11.21
CA ASN A 240 -19.44 1.30 -12.46
C ASN A 240 -20.71 1.86 -13.12
N SER A 241 -21.87 1.20 -12.99
CA SER A 241 -23.14 1.72 -13.53
C SER A 241 -23.65 2.97 -12.81
N LEU A 242 -23.11 3.31 -11.63
CA LEU A 242 -23.42 4.58 -10.95
C LEU A 242 -22.72 5.78 -11.62
N VAL A 243 -21.73 5.54 -12.47
CA VAL A 243 -20.99 6.58 -13.20
C VAL A 243 -21.65 6.80 -14.57
N ASN A 244 -22.49 7.83 -14.67
CA ASN A 244 -23.07 8.25 -15.94
C ASN A 244 -22.03 8.99 -16.80
N ASP A 245 -21.46 8.31 -17.79
CA ASP A 245 -20.53 8.90 -18.76
C ASP A 245 -20.86 8.43 -20.17
N ASN A 246 -21.48 9.32 -20.96
CA ASN A 246 -21.94 9.09 -22.33
C ASN A 246 -20.85 9.40 -23.39
N THR A 247 -19.60 9.64 -22.97
CA THR A 247 -18.50 9.93 -23.90
C THR A 247 -18.21 8.73 -24.81
N PHE A 248 -17.97 8.99 -26.09
CA PHE A 248 -17.58 7.95 -27.05
C PHE A 248 -16.35 7.18 -26.55
N ILE A 249 -16.41 5.85 -26.60
CA ILE A 249 -15.45 4.97 -25.92
C ILE A 249 -14.00 5.22 -26.31
N VAL A 250 -13.74 5.53 -27.59
CA VAL A 250 -12.36 5.81 -28.06
C VAL A 250 -11.83 7.13 -27.51
N VAL A 251 -12.63 8.20 -27.55
CA VAL A 251 -12.25 9.52 -27.01
C VAL A 251 -11.99 9.41 -25.51
N LYS A 252 -12.84 8.66 -24.81
CA LYS A 252 -12.71 8.36 -23.38
C LYS A 252 -11.42 7.62 -23.06
N LEU A 253 -11.09 6.55 -23.80
CA LEU A 253 -9.86 5.80 -23.60
C LEU A 253 -8.61 6.64 -23.90
N ILE A 254 -8.61 7.42 -24.98
CA ILE A 254 -7.49 8.33 -25.31
C ILE A 254 -7.31 9.37 -24.21
N GLY A 255 -8.39 10.01 -23.77
CA GLY A 255 -8.35 10.99 -22.69
C GLY A 255 -7.79 10.40 -21.38
N ARG A 256 -8.23 9.20 -21.01
CA ARG A 256 -7.69 8.48 -19.85
C ARG A 256 -6.21 8.13 -20.01
N ILE A 257 -5.79 7.62 -21.16
CA ILE A 257 -4.37 7.33 -21.43
C ILE A 257 -3.52 8.59 -21.25
N LEU A 258 -3.95 9.73 -21.78
CA LEU A 258 -3.23 11.00 -21.63
C LEU A 258 -3.19 11.46 -20.18
N ASN A 259 -4.33 11.44 -19.48
CA ASN A 259 -4.43 11.85 -18.08
C ASN A 259 -3.61 10.96 -17.15
N ASP A 260 -3.66 9.64 -17.35
CA ASP A 260 -2.91 8.66 -16.58
C ASP A 260 -1.40 8.81 -16.84
N THR A 261 -1.01 9.12 -18.09
CA THR A 261 0.40 9.39 -18.44
C THR A 261 0.91 10.66 -17.76
N VAL A 262 0.14 11.76 -17.78
CA VAL A 262 0.51 13.01 -17.11
C VAL A 262 0.60 12.79 -15.59
N SER A 263 -0.38 12.07 -15.01
CA SER A 263 -0.39 11.72 -13.60
C SER A 263 0.81 10.87 -13.22
N MET A 264 1.19 9.90 -14.06
CA MET A 264 2.38 9.07 -13.88
C MET A 264 3.65 9.90 -13.86
N ILE A 265 3.80 10.84 -14.81
CA ILE A 265 4.95 11.75 -14.85
C ILE A 265 5.00 12.60 -13.59
N ASN A 266 3.86 13.07 -13.08
CA ASN A 266 3.80 13.91 -11.89
C ASN A 266 4.11 13.14 -10.60
N VAL A 267 3.47 11.99 -10.40
CA VAL A 267 3.64 11.16 -9.20
C VAL A 267 5.04 10.52 -9.16
N LEU A 268 5.53 9.96 -10.28
CA LEU A 268 6.81 9.27 -10.33
C LEU A 268 7.99 10.19 -10.65
N LYS A 269 7.78 11.51 -10.79
CA LYS A 269 8.81 12.50 -11.16
C LYS A 269 10.12 12.35 -10.37
N PRO A 270 10.11 12.29 -9.03
CA PRO A 270 11.34 12.19 -8.26
C PRO A 270 12.12 10.90 -8.57
N LEU A 271 11.39 9.79 -8.80
CA LEU A 271 11.97 8.50 -9.12
C LEU A 271 12.52 8.46 -10.55
N PHE A 272 11.86 9.10 -11.52
CA PHE A 272 12.38 9.24 -12.88
C PHE A 272 13.66 10.08 -12.93
N ILE A 273 13.72 11.19 -12.18
CA ILE A 273 14.94 12.01 -12.08
C ILE A 273 16.09 11.18 -11.50
N LEU A 274 15.86 10.48 -10.39
CA LEU A 274 16.88 9.60 -9.80
C LEU A 274 17.30 8.49 -10.78
N MET A 275 16.36 7.89 -11.49
CA MET A 275 16.65 6.86 -12.49
C MET A 275 17.54 7.38 -13.62
N ILE A 276 17.30 8.60 -14.14
CA ILE A 276 18.13 9.22 -15.17
C ILE A 276 19.57 9.41 -14.66
N VAL A 277 19.74 9.94 -13.45
CA VAL A 277 21.08 10.10 -12.83
C VAL A 277 21.80 8.76 -12.71
N LEU A 278 21.10 7.71 -12.26
CA LEU A 278 21.68 6.38 -12.14
C LEU A 278 22.05 5.80 -13.51
N PHE A 279 21.23 6.00 -14.55
CA PHE A 279 21.56 5.57 -15.90
C PHE A 279 22.81 6.26 -16.46
N THR A 280 22.97 7.56 -16.23
CA THR A 280 24.20 8.28 -16.61
C THR A 280 25.44 7.64 -15.98
N ILE A 281 25.36 7.25 -14.69
CA ILE A 281 26.43 6.56 -13.98
C ILE A 281 26.71 5.18 -14.62
N TYR A 282 25.66 4.41 -14.92
CA TYR A 282 25.80 3.10 -15.58
C TYR A 282 26.44 3.19 -16.96
N ILE A 283 26.05 4.19 -17.76
CA ILE A 283 26.62 4.45 -19.10
C ILE A 283 28.09 4.84 -18.96
N TYR A 284 28.41 5.79 -18.07
CA TYR A 284 29.78 6.25 -17.85
C TYR A 284 30.72 5.11 -17.46
N TYR A 285 30.28 4.24 -16.55
CA TYR A 285 31.06 3.07 -16.12
C TYR A 285 30.87 1.81 -16.98
N LYS A 286 30.14 1.90 -18.10
CA LYS A 286 29.84 0.80 -19.02
C LYS A 286 29.32 -0.47 -18.31
N LYS A 287 28.44 -0.28 -17.32
CA LYS A 287 27.85 -1.37 -16.53
C LYS A 287 26.58 -1.90 -17.19
N LYS A 288 26.36 -3.21 -17.09
CA LYS A 288 25.09 -3.83 -17.49
C LYS A 288 24.05 -3.61 -16.39
N ILE A 289 22.85 -3.21 -16.80
CA ILE A 289 21.69 -3.09 -15.91
C ILE A 289 21.23 -4.49 -15.52
N ASP A 290 20.93 -4.67 -14.23
CA ASP A 290 20.34 -5.92 -13.73
C ASP A 290 18.94 -6.10 -14.35
N LYS A 291 18.65 -7.28 -14.89
CA LYS A 291 17.40 -7.55 -15.59
C LYS A 291 16.16 -7.38 -14.70
N TYR A 292 16.31 -7.54 -13.38
CA TYR A 292 15.21 -7.33 -12.44
C TYR A 292 14.76 -5.87 -12.37
N PHE A 293 15.61 -4.89 -12.74
CA PHE A 293 15.19 -3.50 -12.95
C PHE A 293 13.99 -3.45 -13.91
N TYR A 294 14.10 -4.09 -15.08
CA TYR A 294 13.07 -4.05 -16.12
C TYR A 294 11.77 -4.74 -15.70
N VAL A 295 11.86 -5.77 -14.84
CA VAL A 295 10.69 -6.49 -14.31
C VAL A 295 9.84 -5.57 -13.45
N PHE A 296 10.45 -4.89 -12.48
CA PHE A 296 9.73 -4.01 -11.59
C PHE A 296 9.37 -2.68 -12.26
N PHE A 297 10.20 -2.20 -13.20
CA PHE A 297 9.88 -1.03 -14.01
C PHE A 297 8.63 -1.28 -14.86
N SER A 298 8.59 -2.39 -15.61
CA SER A 298 7.43 -2.73 -16.43
C SER A 298 6.19 -3.01 -15.59
N ALA A 299 6.33 -3.66 -14.42
CA ALA A 299 5.23 -3.85 -13.49
C ALA A 299 4.65 -2.51 -13.02
N SER A 300 5.49 -1.52 -12.69
CA SER A 300 5.05 -0.17 -12.33
C SER A 300 4.29 0.50 -13.50
N ILE A 301 4.92 0.61 -14.67
CA ILE A 301 4.35 1.35 -15.82
C ILE A 301 3.07 0.67 -16.32
N LEU A 302 3.05 -0.65 -16.43
CA LEU A 302 1.87 -1.37 -16.90
C LEU A 302 0.71 -1.38 -15.88
N SER A 303 1.02 -1.25 -14.58
CA SER A 303 -0.02 -1.04 -13.55
C SER A 303 -0.72 0.32 -13.69
N VAL A 304 -0.02 1.35 -14.16
CA VAL A 304 -0.66 2.64 -14.48
C VAL A 304 -1.70 2.44 -15.57
N TYR A 305 -1.31 1.81 -16.68
CA TYR A 305 -2.21 1.63 -17.82
C TYR A 305 -3.34 0.62 -17.58
N ALA A 306 -3.23 -0.24 -16.57
CA ALA A 306 -4.37 -1.03 -16.11
C ALA A 306 -5.54 -0.14 -15.62
N MET A 307 -5.25 1.05 -15.09
CA MET A 307 -6.26 2.00 -14.60
C MET A 307 -6.98 2.76 -15.71
N VAL A 308 -6.54 2.69 -16.97
CA VAL A 308 -7.27 3.27 -18.11
C VAL A 308 -8.69 2.68 -18.22
N LEU A 309 -8.86 1.44 -17.79
CA LEU A 309 -10.16 0.75 -17.77
C LEU A 309 -11.03 1.17 -16.58
N SER A 310 -10.44 1.76 -15.53
CA SER A 310 -11.16 2.24 -14.35
C SER A 310 -11.81 3.62 -14.60
N PRO A 311 -13.00 3.90 -14.05
CA PRO A 311 -13.60 5.22 -14.12
C PRO A 311 -12.86 6.29 -13.33
N THR A 312 -12.17 5.90 -12.26
CA THR A 312 -11.44 6.83 -11.39
C THR A 312 -10.06 6.29 -11.06
N PHE A 313 -9.09 7.19 -10.90
CA PHE A 313 -7.74 6.87 -10.47
C PHE A 313 -7.36 7.74 -9.26
N PRO A 314 -7.79 7.35 -8.04
CA PRO A 314 -7.50 8.12 -6.83
C PRO A 314 -6.01 8.03 -6.45
N GLU A 315 -5.52 9.03 -5.71
CA GLU A 315 -4.11 9.13 -5.30
C GLU A 315 -3.59 7.90 -4.54
N ARG A 316 -4.40 7.32 -3.66
CA ARG A 316 -4.11 6.06 -2.94
C ARG A 316 -3.85 4.84 -3.84
N ALA A 317 -4.44 4.82 -5.04
CA ALA A 317 -4.21 3.71 -5.98
C ALA A 317 -2.79 3.68 -6.55
N TRP A 318 -2.00 4.72 -6.36
CA TRP A 318 -0.60 4.77 -6.80
C TRP A 318 0.36 3.99 -5.89
N PHE A 319 -0.05 3.58 -4.69
CA PHE A 319 0.85 2.98 -3.70
C PHE A 319 1.66 1.79 -4.25
N GLY A 320 1.00 0.78 -4.81
CA GLY A 320 1.67 -0.40 -5.38
C GLY A 320 2.58 -0.07 -6.57
N ILE A 321 2.17 0.90 -7.39
CA ILE A 321 2.93 1.42 -8.54
C ILE A 321 4.24 2.05 -8.06
N VAL A 322 4.14 2.95 -7.08
CA VAL A 322 5.29 3.61 -6.45
C VAL A 322 6.23 2.58 -5.83
N VAL A 323 5.70 1.58 -5.13
CA VAL A 323 6.52 0.50 -4.52
C VAL A 323 7.29 -0.28 -5.59
N PHE A 324 6.67 -0.66 -6.71
CA PHE A 324 7.39 -1.32 -7.81
C PHE A 324 8.46 -0.41 -8.41
N MET A 325 8.16 0.87 -8.61
CA MET A 325 9.14 1.84 -9.12
C MET A 325 10.32 2.03 -8.16
N VAL A 326 10.07 2.08 -6.84
CA VAL A 326 11.11 2.16 -5.81
C VAL A 326 12.01 0.93 -5.87
N ILE A 327 11.46 -0.28 -5.95
CA ILE A 327 12.26 -1.52 -6.08
C ILE A 327 13.14 -1.46 -7.33
N SER A 328 12.57 -1.02 -8.46
CA SER A 328 13.29 -0.89 -9.73
C SER A 328 14.47 0.07 -9.63
N VAL A 329 14.22 1.32 -9.21
CA VAL A 329 15.26 2.36 -9.11
C VAL A 329 16.32 2.00 -8.08
N PHE A 330 15.93 1.42 -6.94
CA PHE A 330 16.87 1.08 -5.88
C PHE A 330 17.71 -0.17 -6.22
N ASN A 331 17.23 -1.03 -7.12
CA ASN A 331 18.05 -2.11 -7.69
C ASN A 331 19.22 -1.56 -8.53
N LEU A 332 19.05 -0.42 -9.23
CA LEU A 332 20.19 0.28 -9.84
C LEU A 332 21.12 0.86 -8.78
N LEU A 333 20.56 1.51 -7.75
CA LEU A 333 21.32 2.15 -6.68
C LEU A 333 22.24 1.15 -5.95
N ILE A 334 21.71 0.01 -5.48
CA ILE A 334 22.47 -0.94 -4.65
C ILE A 334 23.71 -1.50 -5.38
N ASN A 335 23.61 -1.67 -6.69
CA ASN A 335 24.67 -2.22 -7.53
C ASN A 335 25.83 -1.22 -7.70
N ILE A 336 25.56 0.10 -7.67
CA ILE A 336 26.59 1.14 -7.76
C ILE A 336 27.27 1.45 -6.42
N LEU A 337 26.64 1.16 -5.27
CA LEU A 337 27.23 1.36 -3.93
C LEU A 337 28.53 0.57 -3.71
N SER A 338 28.70 -0.51 -4.47
CA SER A 338 29.91 -1.33 -4.41
C SER A 338 31.10 -0.73 -5.16
N MET A 339 30.87 0.27 -6.03
CA MET A 339 31.86 0.73 -7.02
C MET A 339 32.90 1.70 -6.45
N LYS A 340 32.47 2.69 -5.66
CA LYS A 340 33.35 3.74 -5.11
C LYS A 340 32.93 4.13 -3.70
N LYS A 341 33.91 4.46 -2.85
CA LYS A 341 33.65 4.96 -1.49
C LYS A 341 32.86 6.28 -1.50
N VAL A 342 33.15 7.17 -2.46
CA VAL A 342 32.45 8.47 -2.62
C VAL A 342 30.94 8.31 -2.76
N ILE A 343 30.47 7.33 -3.53
CA ILE A 343 29.02 7.07 -3.71
C ILE A 343 28.36 6.71 -2.36
N LYS A 344 29.07 6.00 -1.47
CA LYS A 344 28.54 5.70 -0.14
C LYS A 344 28.47 6.93 0.75
N TYR A 345 29.43 7.85 0.66
CA TYR A 345 29.37 9.11 1.41
C TYR A 345 28.21 9.97 0.91
N ILE A 346 28.06 10.13 -0.40
CA ILE A 346 26.91 10.83 -1.01
C ILE A 346 25.60 10.20 -0.53
N LEU A 347 25.51 8.87 -0.50
CA LEU A 347 24.30 8.19 -0.01
C LEU A 347 24.01 8.53 1.46
N VAL A 348 25.02 8.52 2.32
CA VAL A 348 24.86 8.86 3.75
C VAL A 348 24.43 10.31 3.90
N ASP A 349 25.06 11.23 3.18
CA ASP A 349 24.71 12.66 3.19
C ASP A 349 23.26 12.87 2.73
N SER A 350 22.85 12.21 1.63
CA SER A 350 21.46 12.22 1.17
C SER A 350 20.49 11.69 2.22
N VAL A 351 20.82 10.60 2.92
CA VAL A 351 19.97 10.07 4.00
C VAL A 351 19.88 11.06 5.16
N ILE A 352 20.96 11.73 5.55
CA ILE A 352 20.94 12.74 6.61
C ILE A 352 20.04 13.92 6.22
N ILE A 353 20.21 14.45 4.99
CA ILE A 353 19.41 15.57 4.48
C ILE A 353 17.92 15.19 4.45
N LEU A 354 17.59 14.05 3.84
CA LEU A 354 16.22 13.55 3.78
C LEU A 354 15.63 13.29 5.16
N PHE A 355 16.45 12.81 6.10
CA PHE A 355 16.00 12.57 7.48
C PHE A 355 15.67 13.87 8.21
N ILE A 356 16.44 14.94 8.03
CA ILE A 356 16.14 16.25 8.63
C ILE A 356 14.79 16.78 8.13
N ILE A 357 14.54 16.71 6.81
CA ILE A 357 13.27 17.12 6.21
C ILE A 357 12.12 16.21 6.70
N TYR A 358 12.38 14.91 6.82
CA TYR A 358 11.41 13.95 7.33
C TYR A 358 11.00 14.28 8.77
N VAL A 359 11.94 14.64 9.65
CA VAL A 359 11.63 14.98 11.05
C VAL A 359 10.67 16.17 11.11
N GLU A 360 10.91 17.22 10.31
CA GLU A 360 10.01 18.38 10.24
C GLU A 360 8.60 17.96 9.80
N GLN A 361 8.48 17.23 8.67
CA GLN A 361 7.18 16.76 8.16
C GLN A 361 6.48 15.80 9.13
N PHE A 362 7.25 14.93 9.80
CA PHE A 362 6.71 14.01 10.78
C PHE A 362 6.09 14.74 11.97
N ILE A 363 6.71 15.82 12.45
CA ILE A 363 6.17 16.63 13.55
C ILE A 363 4.83 17.27 13.13
N VAL A 364 4.74 17.80 11.90
CA VAL A 364 3.50 18.37 11.36
C VAL A 364 2.41 17.31 11.24
N ALA A 365 2.72 16.18 10.58
CA ALA A 365 1.79 15.07 10.41
C ALA A 365 1.30 14.52 11.75
N PHE A 366 2.19 14.35 12.73
CA PHE A 366 1.83 13.91 14.07
C PHE A 366 0.91 14.91 14.78
N GLY A 367 1.16 16.21 14.62
CA GLY A 367 0.31 17.28 15.14
C GLY A 367 -1.12 17.20 14.57
N GLU A 368 -1.26 17.07 13.25
CA GLU A 368 -2.57 16.95 12.60
C GLU A 368 -3.30 15.65 12.99
N ILE A 369 -2.59 14.52 13.05
CA ILE A 369 -3.18 13.24 13.48
C ILE A 369 -3.65 13.31 14.94
N ARG A 370 -2.91 13.97 15.82
CA ARG A 370 -3.31 14.17 17.22
C ARG A 370 -4.53 15.10 17.31
N GLN A 371 -4.61 16.12 16.47
CA GLN A 371 -5.78 16.99 16.39
C GLN A 371 -7.01 16.21 15.91
N LEU A 372 -6.86 15.39 14.87
CA LEU A 372 -7.91 14.49 14.38
C LEU A 372 -8.40 13.55 15.49
N ASN A 373 -7.47 12.95 16.24
CA ASN A 373 -7.80 12.10 17.39
C ASN A 373 -8.61 12.85 18.46
N SER A 374 -8.19 14.07 18.79
CA SER A 374 -8.86 14.92 19.79
C SER A 374 -10.28 15.30 19.35
N VAL A 375 -10.45 15.63 18.06
CA VAL A 375 -11.76 15.92 17.47
C VAL A 375 -12.65 14.68 17.51
N TRP A 376 -12.10 13.51 17.18
CA TRP A 376 -12.83 12.24 17.25
C TRP A 376 -13.32 11.96 18.67
N SER A 377 -12.45 12.03 19.68
CA SER A 377 -12.81 11.81 21.08
C SER A 377 -13.87 12.80 21.55
N TYR A 378 -13.70 14.08 21.24
CA TYR A 378 -14.70 15.10 21.55
C TYR A 378 -16.05 14.82 20.89
N ARG A 379 -16.07 14.39 19.62
CA ARG A 379 -17.32 14.05 18.91
C ARG A 379 -18.01 12.86 19.57
N SER A 380 -17.28 11.80 19.91
CA SER A 380 -17.84 10.63 20.60
C SER A 380 -18.49 11.04 21.92
N GLU A 381 -17.79 11.81 22.76
CA GLU A 381 -18.35 12.31 24.03
C GLU A 381 -19.54 13.25 23.82
N TYR A 382 -19.46 14.13 22.82
CA TYR A 382 -20.54 15.04 22.47
C TYR A 382 -21.80 14.28 22.06
N ILE A 383 -21.67 13.25 21.22
CA ILE A 383 -22.78 12.41 20.76
C ILE A 383 -23.44 11.69 21.93
N GLU A 384 -22.67 11.07 22.82
CA GLU A 384 -23.21 10.40 24.01
C GLU A 384 -23.94 11.37 24.94
N ARG A 385 -23.43 12.61 25.09
CA ARG A 385 -24.12 13.66 25.85
C ARG A 385 -25.42 14.15 25.19
N GLN A 386 -25.52 14.12 23.86
CA GLN A 386 -26.79 14.42 23.18
C GLN A 386 -27.79 13.26 23.36
N LYS A 387 -27.33 12.01 23.25
CA LYS A 387 -28.14 10.81 23.53
C LYS A 387 -28.72 10.82 24.93
N SER A 388 -27.93 11.21 25.95
CA SER A 388 -28.43 11.33 27.33
C SER A 388 -29.52 12.40 27.50
N LYS A 389 -29.58 13.38 26.60
CA LYS A 389 -30.62 14.41 26.52
C LYS A 389 -31.79 14.02 25.61
N LYS A 390 -31.81 12.77 25.11
CA LYS A 390 -32.77 12.26 24.11
C LYS A 390 -32.73 13.03 22.78
N ILE A 391 -31.58 13.61 22.43
CA ILE A 391 -31.34 14.28 21.16
C ILE A 391 -30.55 13.31 20.26
N TYR A 392 -31.19 12.86 19.18
CA TYR A 392 -30.64 11.87 18.25
C TYR A 392 -30.39 12.42 16.84
N ASP A 393 -30.73 13.68 16.59
CA ASP A 393 -30.38 14.41 15.37
C ASP A 393 -29.22 15.35 15.69
N ILE A 394 -28.02 14.98 15.24
CA ILE A 394 -26.77 15.56 15.74
C ILE A 394 -26.08 16.35 14.63
N LYS A 395 -25.73 17.60 14.93
CA LYS A 395 -24.87 18.41 14.06
C LYS A 395 -23.43 18.44 14.57
N LEU A 396 -22.47 18.16 13.69
CA LEU A 396 -21.04 18.13 13.99
C LEU A 396 -20.27 19.07 13.07
N THR A 397 -19.21 19.67 13.58
CA THR A 397 -18.30 20.51 12.77
C THR A 397 -17.38 19.60 11.97
N PRO A 398 -17.30 19.70 10.63
CA PRO A 398 -16.39 18.91 9.81
C PRO A 398 -14.92 19.13 10.16
N PHE A 399 -14.09 18.11 9.96
CA PHE A 399 -12.64 18.17 10.10
C PHE A 399 -12.01 18.16 8.71
N VAL A 400 -11.03 19.04 8.50
CA VAL A 400 -10.30 19.16 7.22
C VAL A 400 -8.81 19.09 7.53
N CYS A 401 -8.07 18.45 6.62
CA CYS A 401 -6.65 18.20 6.75
C CYS A 401 -5.99 18.41 5.39
N ASN A 402 -4.78 18.98 5.40
CA ASN A 402 -4.03 19.34 4.20
C ASN A 402 -2.73 18.54 4.04
N ASP A 403 -2.23 17.87 5.08
CA ASP A 403 -1.02 17.06 5.00
C ASP A 403 -1.33 15.64 4.49
N LYS A 404 -0.76 15.25 3.35
CA LYS A 404 -0.89 13.91 2.77
C LYS A 404 -0.46 12.75 3.68
N HIS A 405 0.32 13.01 4.73
CA HIS A 405 0.72 12.01 5.71
C HIS A 405 -0.36 11.74 6.77
N SER A 406 -1.34 12.62 6.89
CA SER A 406 -2.52 12.41 7.73
C SER A 406 -3.54 11.52 7.02
N PRO A 407 -4.19 10.58 7.74
CA PRO A 407 -5.12 9.63 7.15
C PRO A 407 -6.42 10.28 6.66
N ALA A 408 -6.76 11.49 7.12
CA ALA A 408 -7.95 12.22 6.69
C ALA A 408 -7.73 13.09 5.45
N TYR A 409 -6.48 13.25 4.98
CA TYR A 409 -6.17 14.05 3.80
C TYR A 409 -6.96 13.58 2.58
N GLY A 410 -7.67 14.49 1.90
CA GLY A 410 -8.44 14.17 0.69
C GLY A 410 -9.60 13.19 0.89
N LEU A 411 -9.95 12.83 2.13
CA LEU A 411 -11.16 12.08 2.46
C LEU A 411 -12.26 13.03 2.90
N ALA A 412 -13.49 12.74 2.51
CA ALA A 412 -14.65 13.38 3.12
C ALA A 412 -14.77 12.93 4.58
N ASP A 413 -15.15 13.85 5.47
CA ASP A 413 -15.41 13.58 6.88
C ASP A 413 -16.91 13.62 7.18
N ILE A 414 -17.50 14.80 7.38
CA ILE A 414 -18.95 15.00 7.52
C ILE A 414 -19.36 16.06 6.51
N THR A 415 -20.45 15.82 5.80
CA THR A 415 -20.89 16.67 4.68
C THR A 415 -22.30 17.19 4.92
N PRO A 416 -22.71 18.33 4.31
CA PRO A 416 -24.10 18.79 4.41
C PRO A 416 -25.07 17.80 3.75
N GLY A 417 -26.04 17.32 4.52
CA GLY A 417 -27.07 16.38 4.08
C GLY A 417 -27.00 15.05 4.83
N LYS A 418 -27.99 14.80 5.70
CA LYS A 418 -28.15 13.54 6.45
C LYS A 418 -28.22 12.26 5.60
N ASP A 419 -28.56 12.39 4.31
CA ASP A 419 -28.77 11.26 3.42
C ASP A 419 -27.50 10.75 2.71
N ILE A 420 -26.38 11.46 2.87
CA ILE A 420 -25.08 11.07 2.31
C ILE A 420 -24.57 9.81 3.03
N TRP A 421 -24.02 8.86 2.27
CA TRP A 421 -23.64 7.54 2.78
C TRP A 421 -22.71 7.62 4.00
N LEU A 422 -21.76 8.56 3.99
CA LEU A 422 -20.79 8.74 5.06
C LEU A 422 -21.44 9.18 6.37
N ASN A 423 -22.37 10.13 6.28
CA ASN A 423 -23.16 10.59 7.42
C ASN A 423 -24.07 9.47 7.94
N LYS A 424 -24.65 8.67 7.05
CA LYS A 424 -25.48 7.49 7.40
C LYS A 424 -24.67 6.44 8.13
N ASP A 425 -23.48 6.10 7.65
CA ASP A 425 -22.60 5.12 8.27
C ASP A 425 -22.16 5.57 9.65
N LEU A 426 -21.83 6.86 9.80
CA LEU A 426 -21.49 7.45 11.09
C LEU A 426 -22.67 7.46 12.07
N ALA A 427 -23.87 7.87 11.60
CA ALA A 427 -25.08 7.88 12.42
C ALA A 427 -25.46 6.47 12.89
N ARG A 428 -25.35 5.49 11.98
CA ARG A 428 -25.55 4.08 12.27
C ARG A 428 -24.54 3.56 13.30
N TYR A 429 -23.26 3.94 13.16
CA TYR A 429 -22.21 3.54 14.09
C TYR A 429 -22.44 4.03 15.52
N PHE A 430 -22.94 5.25 15.68
CA PHE A 430 -23.22 5.85 16.99
C PHE A 430 -24.64 5.59 17.52
N GLU A 431 -25.47 4.87 16.75
CA GLU A 431 -26.86 4.54 17.09
C GLU A 431 -27.71 5.80 17.32
N VAL A 432 -27.65 6.73 16.36
CA VAL A 432 -28.43 7.97 16.34
C VAL A 432 -29.24 8.09 15.04
N ASN A 433 -30.28 8.95 15.05
CA ASN A 433 -31.20 9.08 13.91
C ASN A 433 -30.53 9.75 12.71
N SER A 434 -29.77 10.82 12.95
CA SER A 434 -29.07 11.53 11.88
C SER A 434 -27.81 12.22 12.40
N ILE A 435 -26.80 12.30 11.52
CA ILE A 435 -25.64 13.17 11.67
C ILE A 435 -25.56 14.08 10.45
N ASP A 436 -25.32 15.36 10.68
CA ASP A 436 -25.17 16.36 9.64
C ASP A 436 -24.02 17.34 9.95
N ALA A 437 -23.48 17.97 8.92
CA ALA A 437 -22.52 19.05 9.08
C ALA A 437 -23.20 20.29 9.68
N LYS A 438 -22.49 20.99 10.57
CA LYS A 438 -22.93 22.28 11.13
C LYS A 438 -22.92 23.40 10.12
#